data_AF-A0A369QQW5-F1
#
_entry.id   AF-A0A369QQW5-F1
#
_cell.length_a   1.000
_cell.length_b   1.000
_cell.length_c   1.000
_cell.angle_alpha   90.00
_cell.angle_beta   90.00
_cell.angle_gamma   90.00
#
_symmetry.space_group_name_H-M   'P 1'
#
loop_
_entity.id
_entity.type
_entity.pdbx_description
1 polymer ?
#
loop_
_entity_poly.entity_id
_entity_poly.type
_entity_poly.pdbx_seq_one_letter_code
_entity_poly.pdbx_strand_id
1 'polypeptide(L)'
;MASFDIVSKVDPQSLENALNTVKKEIQNRYDFRDTKGSVELDKKTNLIHITTENSMRVQHIMDIIMSKMVKQNLDATALDFSAEEYASGPMIKKM
;
A
#
# COMPACT_ATOMS: atom_id res chain seq x y z
N MET A 1 34.53 -9.46 -22.20
CA MET A 1 33.98 -8.23 -21.60
C MET A 1 32.86 -8.65 -20.67
N ALA A 2 32.93 -8.27 -19.39
CA ALA A 2 31.84 -8.51 -18.45
C ALA A 2 30.85 -7.34 -18.55
N SER A 3 29.58 -7.67 -18.69
CA SER A 3 28.44 -6.75 -18.67
C SER A 3 27.53 -7.15 -17.52
N PHE A 4 26.87 -6.20 -16.88
CA PHE A 4 25.85 -6.45 -15.87
C PHE A 4 24.66 -5.52 -16.10
N ASP A 5 23.46 -6.02 -15.79
CA ASP A 5 22.21 -5.28 -15.94
C ASP A 5 21.81 -4.63 -14.60
N ILE A 6 21.36 -3.38 -14.67
CA ILE A 6 20.72 -2.70 -13.55
C ILE A 6 19.21 -2.98 -13.64
N VAL A 7 18.68 -3.70 -12.67
CA VAL A 7 17.25 -4.06 -12.62
C VAL A 7 16.63 -3.56 -11.33
N SER A 8 15.48 -2.89 -11.44
CA SER A 8 14.61 -2.58 -10.30
C SER A 8 13.47 -3.59 -10.29
N LYS A 9 13.54 -4.57 -9.39
CA LYS A 9 12.50 -5.60 -9.23
C LYS A 9 12.07 -5.64 -7.77
N VAL A 10 10.77 -5.51 -7.55
CA VAL A 10 10.14 -5.74 -6.25
C VAL A 10 9.79 -7.22 -6.16
N ASP A 11 10.20 -7.88 -5.07
CA ASP A 11 9.82 -9.27 -4.84
C ASP A 11 8.33 -9.36 -4.48
N PRO A 12 7.50 -10.06 -5.29
CA PRO A 12 6.05 -10.09 -5.09
C PRO A 12 5.65 -10.76 -3.79
N GLN A 13 6.43 -11.75 -3.33
CA GLN A 13 6.16 -12.45 -2.07
C GLN A 13 6.38 -11.53 -0.87
N SER A 14 7.48 -10.77 -0.89
CA SER A 14 7.80 -9.78 0.15
C SER A 14 6.79 -8.64 0.16
N LEU A 15 6.31 -8.20 -1.01
CA LEU A 15 5.26 -7.17 -1.11
C LEU A 15 3.95 -7.65 -0.50
N GLU A 16 3.55 -8.88 -0.80
CA GLU A 16 2.37 -9.50 -0.21
C GLU A 16 2.50 -9.64 1.31
N ASN A 17 3.67 -10.04 1.80
CA ASN A 17 3.95 -10.11 3.24
C ASN A 17 3.85 -8.73 3.90
N ALA A 18 4.42 -7.69 3.29
CA ALA A 18 4.31 -6.31 3.77
C ALA A 18 2.84 -5.88 3.88
N LEU A 19 2.05 -6.09 2.83
CA LEU A 19 0.63 -5.69 2.79
C LEU A 19 -0.24 -6.52 3.74
N ASN A 20 0.06 -7.79 3.96
CA ASN A 20 -0.61 -8.59 4.98
C ASN A 20 -0.35 -8.07 6.39
N THR A 21 0.86 -7.59 6.67
CA THR A 21 1.16 -6.91 7.95
C THR A 21 0.40 -5.58 8.05
N VAL A 22 0.34 -4.79 6.99
CA VAL A 22 -0.44 -3.53 6.95
C VAL A 22 -1.91 -3.80 7.27
N LYS A 23 -2.53 -4.79 6.61
CA LYS A 23 -3.93 -5.19 6.86
C LYS A 23 -4.18 -5.52 8.32
N LYS A 24 -3.31 -6.34 8.93
CA LYS A 24 -3.41 -6.71 10.35
C LYS A 24 -3.26 -5.50 11.27
N GLU A 25 -2.35 -4.59 10.95
CA GLU A 25 -2.14 -3.37 11.74
C GLU A 25 -3.36 -2.44 11.70
N ILE A 26 -3.92 -2.22 10.51
CA ILE A 26 -5.15 -1.43 10.32
C ILE A 26 -6.32 -2.07 11.09
N GLN A 27 -6.48 -3.39 11.03
CA GLN A 27 -7.54 -4.10 11.77
C GLN A 27 -7.41 -3.95 13.29
N ASN A 28 -6.19 -3.90 13.82
CA ASN A 28 -5.93 -3.78 15.25
C ASN A 28 -5.99 -2.33 15.77
N ARG A 29 -5.90 -1.35 14.86
CA ARG A 29 -5.93 0.07 15.19
C ARG A 29 -7.35 0.53 15.51
N TYR A 30 -7.55 1.10 16.69
CA TYR A 30 -8.86 1.57 17.16
C TYR A 30 -9.48 2.62 16.22
N ASP A 31 -8.67 3.50 15.64
CA ASP A 31 -9.10 4.53 14.69
C ASP A 31 -9.58 4.00 13.34
N PHE A 32 -9.34 2.73 13.04
CA PHE A 32 -9.77 2.05 11.81
C PHE A 32 -10.82 0.94 12.05
N ARG A 33 -10.98 0.47 13.29
CA ARG A 33 -11.81 -0.70 13.63
C ARG A 33 -13.30 -0.53 13.30
N ASP A 34 -13.84 0.66 13.45
CA ASP A 34 -15.25 0.96 13.16
C ASP A 34 -15.46 1.51 11.73
N THR A 35 -14.41 1.52 10.93
CA THR A 35 -14.39 2.17 9.62
C THR A 35 -14.43 1.12 8.53
N LYS A 36 -15.00 1.46 7.36
CA LYS A 36 -14.98 0.58 6.18
C LYS A 36 -13.63 0.64 5.43
N GLY A 37 -12.54 0.91 6.15
CA GLY A 37 -11.21 1.04 5.58
C GLY A 37 -10.67 -0.30 5.07
N SER A 38 -10.18 -0.36 3.83
CA SER A 38 -9.54 -1.56 3.27
C SER A 38 -8.30 -1.22 2.47
N VAL A 39 -7.37 -2.18 2.43
CA VAL A 39 -6.16 -2.15 1.61
C VAL A 39 -6.09 -3.46 0.86
N GLU A 40 -6.04 -3.43 -0.47
CA GLU A 40 -6.04 -4.63 -1.32
C GLU A 40 -4.94 -4.54 -2.37
N LEU A 41 -4.25 -5.64 -2.63
CA LEU A 41 -3.26 -5.76 -3.71
C LEU A 41 -3.92 -6.50 -4.87
N ASP A 42 -4.02 -5.84 -6.02
CA ASP A 42 -4.32 -6.55 -7.27
C ASP A 42 -3.01 -7.09 -7.86
N LYS A 43 -2.81 -8.40 -7.72
CA LYS A 43 -1.61 -9.10 -8.22
C LYS A 43 -1.51 -9.12 -9.75
N LYS A 44 -2.60 -8.86 -10.48
CA LYS A 44 -2.59 -8.85 -11.95
C LYS A 44 -2.10 -7.52 -12.49
N THR A 45 -2.50 -6.43 -11.83
CA THR A 45 -2.17 -5.05 -12.25
C THR A 45 -1.04 -4.43 -11.44
N ASN A 46 -0.63 -5.06 -10.33
CA ASN A 46 0.30 -4.52 -9.32
C ASN A 46 -0.17 -3.20 -8.69
N LEU A 47 -1.48 -2.99 -8.63
CA LEU A 47 -2.08 -1.82 -7.99
C LEU A 47 -2.47 -2.10 -6.54
N ILE A 48 -2.33 -1.08 -5.68
CA ILE A 48 -2.72 -1.15 -4.28
C ILE A 48 -3.95 -0.27 -4.09
N HIS A 49 -5.10 -0.90 -3.95
CA HIS A 49 -6.35 -0.22 -3.70
C HIS A 49 -6.49 0.11 -2.23
N ILE A 50 -6.58 1.41 -1.93
CA ILE A 50 -6.84 1.93 -0.59
C ILE A 50 -8.26 2.51 -0.60
N THR A 51 -9.11 2.05 0.31
CA THR A 51 -10.47 2.59 0.52
C THR A 51 -10.57 3.08 1.95
N THR A 52 -11.03 4.32 2.17
CA THR A 52 -11.16 4.94 3.51
C THR A 52 -12.22 6.05 3.48
N GLU A 53 -12.60 6.61 4.62
CA GLU A 53 -13.60 7.67 4.74
C GLU A 53 -13.06 9.07 4.42
N ASN A 54 -11.75 9.30 4.52
CA ASN A 54 -11.13 10.60 4.28
C ASN A 54 -9.67 10.51 3.80
N SER A 55 -9.15 11.62 3.27
CA SER A 55 -7.79 11.76 2.74
C SER A 55 -6.71 11.65 3.81
N MET A 56 -6.97 12.14 5.03
CA MET A 56 -6.01 12.02 6.13
C MET A 56 -5.67 10.56 6.44
N ARG A 57 -6.69 9.69 6.42
CA ARG A 57 -6.50 8.26 6.64
C ARG A 57 -5.83 7.57 5.44
N VAL A 58 -6.03 8.06 4.21
CA VAL A 58 -5.27 7.57 3.04
C VAL A 58 -3.78 7.80 3.29
N GLN A 59 -3.39 9.02 3.67
CA GLN A 59 -2.00 9.36 3.99
C GLN A 59 -1.43 8.47 5.11
N HIS A 60 -2.18 8.29 6.21
CA HIS A 60 -1.75 7.41 7.30
C HIS A 60 -1.56 5.96 6.84
N ILE A 61 -2.44 5.44 5.97
CA ILE A 61 -2.29 4.09 5.40
C ILE A 61 -1.03 4.03 4.53
N MET A 62 -0.78 5.03 3.69
CA MET A 62 0.42 5.10 2.85
C MET A 62 1.70 5.08 3.70
N ASP A 63 1.74 5.82 4.80
CA ASP A 63 2.87 5.83 5.73
C ASP A 63 3.11 4.45 6.37
N ILE A 64 2.03 3.76 6.75
CA ILE A 64 2.12 2.40 7.28
C ILE A 64 2.67 1.45 6.20
N ILE A 65 2.19 1.54 4.96
CA ILE A 65 2.67 0.72 3.83
C ILE A 65 4.17 0.93 3.63
N MET A 66 4.62 2.18 3.53
CA MET A 66 6.04 2.52 3.35
C MET A 66 6.88 1.95 4.51
N SER A 67 6.44 2.12 5.76
CA SER A 67 7.13 1.58 6.93
C SER A 67 7.24 0.05 6.89
N LYS A 68 6.19 -0.65 6.44
CA LYS A 68 6.23 -2.13 6.35
C LYS A 68 7.06 -2.62 5.16
N MET A 69 7.05 -1.91 4.04
CA MET A 69 7.91 -2.24 2.89
C MET A 69 9.38 -2.16 3.28
N VAL A 70 9.80 -1.07 3.92
CA VAL A 70 11.19 -0.91 4.40
C VAL A 70 11.56 -2.04 5.38
N LYS A 71 10.65 -2.42 6.29
CA LYS A 71 10.87 -3.55 7.22
C LYS A 71 11.02 -4.91 6.51
N GLN A 72 10.43 -5.07 5.33
CA GLN A 72 10.58 -6.26 4.49
C GLN A 72 11.73 -6.14 3.48
N ASN A 73 12.63 -5.16 3.65
CA ASN A 73 13.74 -4.86 2.74
C ASN A 73 13.29 -4.53 1.31
N LEU A 74 12.09 -3.97 1.17
CA LEU A 74 11.59 -3.42 -0.09
C LEU A 74 11.86 -1.92 -0.15
N ASP A 75 12.24 -1.45 -1.33
CA ASP A 75 12.39 -0.02 -1.59
C ASP A 75 11.01 0.64 -1.67
N ALA A 76 10.72 1.57 -0.76
CA ALA A 76 9.47 2.31 -0.75
C ALA A 76 9.34 3.29 -1.93
N THR A 77 10.45 3.64 -2.61
CA THR A 77 10.43 4.47 -3.83
C THR A 77 9.85 3.73 -5.04
N ALA A 78 9.66 2.41 -4.93
CA ALA A 78 8.99 1.62 -5.95
C ALA A 78 7.46 1.86 -6.00
N LEU A 79 6.88 2.56 -5.02
CA LEU A 79 5.48 2.94 -5.01
C LEU A 79 5.25 4.22 -5.81
N ASP A 80 4.28 4.20 -6.71
CA ASP A 80 3.77 5.40 -7.37
C ASP A 80 2.55 5.93 -6.62
N PHE A 81 2.61 7.19 -6.20
CA PHE A 81 1.54 7.87 -5.47
C PHE A 81 0.85 8.97 -6.28
N SER A 82 1.17 9.09 -7.57
CA SER A 82 0.65 10.12 -8.47
C SER A 82 -0.86 10.02 -8.71
N ALA A 83 -1.45 8.85 -8.50
CA ALA A 83 -2.89 8.64 -8.66
C ALA A 83 -3.69 9.53 -7.70
N GLU A 84 -4.63 10.30 -8.24
CA GLU A 84 -5.50 11.15 -7.42
C GLU A 84 -6.50 10.32 -6.61
N GLU A 85 -6.86 10.86 -5.46
CA GLU A 85 -7.95 10.34 -4.64
C GLU A 85 -9.29 10.68 -5.30
N TYR A 86 -10.20 9.71 -5.41
CA TYR A 86 -11.52 9.95 -5.96
C TYR A 86 -12.62 9.50 -4.99
N ALA A 87 -13.74 10.23 -5.01
CA ALA A 87 -14.90 9.92 -4.17
C ALA A 87 -15.67 8.72 -4.75
N SER A 88 -16.07 7.81 -3.86
CA SER A 88 -16.84 6.61 -4.12
C SER A 88 -17.96 6.51 -3.09
N GLY A 89 -18.96 7.40 -3.19
CA GLY A 89 -20.03 7.54 -2.21
C GLY A 89 -19.52 8.21 -0.92
N PRO A 90 -19.76 7.63 0.27
CA PRO A 90 -19.23 8.18 1.54
C PRO A 90 -17.74 7.85 1.77
N MET A 91 -17.07 7.20 0.80
CA MET A 91 -15.68 6.75 0.90
C MET A 91 -14.82 7.44 -0.16
N ILE A 92 -13.53 7.51 0.11
CA ILE A 92 -12.46 7.92 -0.80
C ILE A 92 -11.66 6.67 -1.19
N LYS A 93 -11.25 6.61 -2.45
CA LYS A 93 -10.40 5.55 -2.99
C LYS A 93 -9.15 6.14 -3.64
N LYS A 94 -8.04 5.40 -3.52
CA LYS A 94 -6.77 5.63 -4.22
C LYS A 94 -6.27 4.28 -4.77
N MET A 95 -5.67 4.28 -5.95
CA MET A 95 -5.16 3.08 -6.64
C MET A 95 -3.68 3.20 -6.94
#